data_AF-A0A1Y4S719-F1
#
_entry.id   AF-A0A1Y4S719-F1
#
_cell.length_a   1.000
_cell.length_b   1.000
_cell.length_c   1.000
_cell.angle_alpha   90.00
_cell.angle_beta   90.00
_cell.angle_gamma   90.00
#
_symmetry.space_group_name_H-M   'P 1'
#
loop_
_entity.id
_entity.type
_entity.pdbx_description
1 polymer ?
#
loop_
_entity_poly.entity_id
_entity_poly.type
_entity_poly.pdbx_seq_one_letter_code
_entity_poly.pdbx_strand_id
1 'polypeptide(L)'
;MLEGMQSWVYRVVCAAMLTAAVGSLTPPGTVRRLGQLTGSLVLLLALLSPLVSVDGEALARAMSEYHFPETRTEELGEANEALFQSLIEEESGTYISEQAAELGAACTVMVETRVQDDGYPVPWAVTITGDLDEATRQRLTRRIEAELAIPVERQTYRTEEGT
;
A
#
# COMPACT_ATOMS: atom_id res chain seq x y z
N MET A 1 5.23 11.62 31.33
CA MET A 1 4.29 12.30 30.40
C MET A 1 2.94 12.62 31.05
N LEU A 2 2.36 11.74 31.87
CA LEU A 2 1.05 11.96 32.52
C LEU A 2 1.02 13.12 33.55
N GLU A 3 2.10 13.36 34.31
CA GLU A 3 2.14 14.46 35.30
C GLU A 3 2.09 15.86 34.68
N GLY A 4 2.67 16.03 33.49
CA GLY A 4 2.60 17.29 32.74
C GLY A 4 1.17 17.61 32.30
N MET A 5 0.46 16.61 31.78
CA MET A 5 -0.96 16.73 31.40
C MET A 5 -1.86 17.02 32.60
N GLN A 6 -1.65 16.35 33.74
CA GLN A 6 -2.44 16.58 34.94
C GLN A 6 -2.29 18.02 35.48
N SER A 7 -1.06 18.55 35.53
CA SER A 7 -0.82 19.94 35.97
C SER A 7 -1.46 20.97 35.03
N TRP A 8 -1.54 20.67 33.74
CA TRP A 8 -2.17 21.52 32.74
C TRP A 8 -3.69 21.53 32.91
N VAL A 9 -4.32 20.36 33.02
CA VAL A 9 -5.76 20.26 33.28
C VAL A 9 -6.13 20.98 34.57
N TYR A 10 -5.33 20.84 35.63
CA TYR A 10 -5.58 21.52 36.91
C TYR A 10 -5.58 23.05 36.78
N ARG A 11 -4.63 23.61 36.02
CA ARG A 11 -4.56 25.06 35.75
C ARG A 11 -5.75 25.55 34.95
N VAL A 12 -6.21 24.78 33.95
CA VAL A 12 -7.39 25.11 33.14
C VAL A 12 -8.66 25.07 33.99
N VAL A 13 -8.81 24.05 34.85
CA VAL A 13 -9.97 23.91 35.75
C VAL A 13 -9.99 25.03 36.79
N CYS A 14 -8.86 25.36 37.42
CA CYS A 14 -8.77 26.49 38.35
C CYS A 14 -9.11 27.83 37.67
N ALA A 15 -8.63 28.07 36.45
CA ALA A 15 -8.96 29.27 35.69
C ALA A 15 -10.47 29.33 35.34
N ALA A 16 -11.05 28.21 34.91
CA ALA A 16 -12.48 28.10 34.62
C ALA A 16 -13.32 28.42 35.87
N MET A 17 -12.94 27.87 37.03
CA MET A 17 -13.64 28.08 38.29
C MET A 17 -13.59 29.54 38.75
N LEU A 18 -12.44 30.22 38.59
CA LEU A 18 -12.30 31.65 38.86
C LEU A 18 -13.16 32.52 37.93
N THR A 19 -13.18 32.20 36.63
CA THR A 19 -14.03 32.93 35.67
C THR A 19 -15.52 32.75 35.94
N ALA A 20 -15.94 31.55 36.37
CA ALA A 20 -17.32 31.27 36.77
C ALA A 20 -17.73 32.02 38.05
N ALA A 21 -16.81 32.12 39.03
CA ALA A 21 -17.04 32.87 40.27
C ALA A 21 -17.16 34.38 40.02
N VAL A 22 -16.34 34.95 39.12
CA VAL A 22 -16.45 36.36 38.74
C VAL A 22 -17.77 36.64 38.00
N GLY A 23 -18.23 35.70 37.18
CA GLY A 23 -19.51 35.80 36.46
C GLY A 23 -20.77 35.66 37.33
N SER A 24 -20.68 35.05 38.52
CA SER A 24 -21.82 34.91 39.44
C SER A 24 -22.02 36.12 40.36
N LEU A 25 -20.98 36.93 40.56
CA LEU A 25 -21.03 38.15 41.37
C LEU A 25 -21.35 39.43 40.58
N THR A 26 -21.42 39.38 39.24
CA THR A 26 -21.65 40.57 38.40
C THR A 26 -23.14 40.77 38.06
N PRO A 27 -23.75 41.93 38.40
CA PRO A 27 -25.14 42.22 38.02
C PRO A 27 -25.30 42.30 36.48
N PRO A 28 -26.51 42.03 35.94
CA PRO A 28 -26.73 42.00 34.50
C PRO A 28 -26.55 43.38 33.87
N GLY A 29 -25.62 43.50 32.92
CA GLY A 29 -25.33 44.74 32.18
C GLY A 29 -24.23 44.57 31.12
N THR A 30 -23.94 45.63 30.36
CA THR A 30 -22.93 45.64 29.28
C THR A 30 -21.53 45.23 29.76
N VAL A 31 -21.19 45.54 31.02
CA VAL A 31 -19.91 45.21 31.65
C VAL A 31 -19.73 43.69 31.87
N ARG A 32 -20.83 42.96 32.11
CA ARG A 32 -20.83 41.49 32.22
C ARG A 32 -20.50 40.82 30.89
N ARG A 33 -20.95 41.38 29.76
CA ARG A 33 -20.61 40.88 28.42
C ARG A 33 -19.13 41.07 28.09
N LEU A 34 -18.53 42.20 28.44
CA LEU A 34 -17.10 42.43 28.21
C LEU A 34 -16.22 41.54 29.09
N GLY A 35 -16.59 41.34 30.37
CA GLY A 35 -15.87 40.43 31.27
C GLY A 35 -15.98 38.96 30.85
N GLN A 36 -17.11 38.56 30.28
CA GLN A 36 -17.31 37.20 29.76
C GLN A 36 -16.47 36.94 28.50
N LEU A 37 -16.30 37.95 27.64
CA LEU A 37 -15.45 37.85 26.44
C LEU A 37 -13.97 37.72 26.79
N THR A 38 -13.45 38.55 27.70
CA THR A 38 -12.05 38.44 28.14
C THR A 38 -11.77 37.14 28.87
N GLY A 39 -12.70 36.68 29.71
CA GLY A 39 -12.63 35.36 30.36
C GLY A 39 -12.59 34.21 29.37
N SER A 40 -13.45 34.22 28.34
CA SER A 40 -13.44 33.20 27.29
C SER A 40 -12.17 33.23 26.43
N LEU A 41 -11.60 34.41 26.19
CA LEU A 41 -10.37 34.57 25.41
C LEU A 41 -9.15 34.05 26.19
N VAL A 42 -9.09 34.30 27.50
CA VAL A 42 -8.08 33.72 28.39
C VAL A 42 -8.22 32.20 28.48
N LEU A 43 -9.46 31.69 28.51
CA LEU A 43 -9.73 30.25 28.48
C LEU A 43 -9.25 29.61 27.16
N LEU A 44 -9.52 30.27 26.04
CA LEU A 44 -9.06 29.85 24.70
C LEU A 44 -7.52 29.82 24.64
N LEU A 45 -6.85 30.85 25.15
CA LEU A 45 -5.39 30.91 25.22
C LEU A 45 -4.80 29.81 26.13
N ALA A 46 -5.46 29.51 27.26
CA ALA A 46 -5.03 28.42 28.14
C ALA A 46 -5.20 27.04 27.49
N LEU A 47 -6.25 26.86 26.67
CA LEU A 47 -6.44 25.65 25.86
C LEU A 47 -5.39 25.51 24.76
N LEU A 48 -4.89 26.62 24.21
CA LEU A 48 -3.85 26.64 23.15
C LEU A 48 -2.42 26.61 23.71
N SER A 49 -2.23 26.89 25.00
CA SER A 49 -0.93 26.82 25.68
C SER A 49 -0.14 25.52 25.49
N PRO A 50 -0.72 24.30 25.53
CA PRO A 50 0.05 23.08 25.34
C PRO A 50 0.51 22.90 23.88
N LEU A 51 -0.15 23.56 22.92
CA LEU A 51 0.21 23.53 21.51
C LEU A 51 1.40 24.45 21.20
N VAL A 52 1.56 25.52 21.98
CA VAL A 52 2.69 26.46 21.88
C VAL A 52 3.93 25.94 22.62
N SER A 53 3.76 25.07 23.63
CA SER A 53 4.86 24.45 24.37
C SER A 53 5.37 23.14 23.76
N VAL A 54 4.93 22.77 22.54
CA VAL A 54 5.51 21.61 21.84
C VAL A 54 6.90 22.03 21.37
N ASP A 55 7.93 21.58 22.09
CA ASP A 55 9.32 21.78 21.71
C ASP A 55 9.55 21.25 20.30
N GLY A 56 9.83 22.14 19.35
CA GLY A 56 10.08 21.78 17.95
C GLY A 56 11.21 20.76 17.79
N GLU A 57 12.15 20.72 18.74
CA GLU A 57 13.21 19.70 18.80
C GLU A 57 12.70 18.31 19.23
N ALA A 58 11.71 18.24 20.12
CA ALA A 58 11.09 16.96 20.48
C ALA A 58 10.24 16.41 19.32
N LEU A 59 9.59 17.31 18.57
CA LEU A 59 8.88 16.96 17.33
C LEU A 59 9.87 16.48 16.24
N ALA A 60 11.00 17.18 16.06
CA ALA A 60 12.04 16.78 15.11
C ALA A 60 12.66 15.43 15.48
N ARG A 61 12.87 15.16 16.78
CA ARG A 61 13.40 13.88 17.27
C ARG A 61 12.39 12.74 17.09
N ALA A 62 11.12 12.98 17.36
CA ALA A 62 10.05 12.01 17.09
C ALA A 62 9.88 11.72 15.59
N MET A 63 10.08 12.72 14.72
CA MET A 63 10.09 12.55 13.27
C MET A 63 11.33 11.79 12.78
N SER A 64 12.50 11.99 13.41
CA SER A 64 13.72 11.25 13.08
C SER A 64 13.68 9.78 13.54
N GLU A 65 12.94 9.48 14.60
CA GLU A 65 12.71 8.11 15.07
C GLU A 65 11.67 7.36 14.21
N TYR A 66 10.91 8.11 13.39
CA TYR A 66 10.10 7.58 12.29
C TYR A 66 10.92 7.36 11.02
N HIS A 67 12.21 7.00 11.17
CA HIS A 67 12.97 6.44 10.07
C HIS A 67 12.44 5.03 9.84
N PHE A 68 11.62 4.88 8.80
CA PHE A 68 11.28 3.57 8.26
C PHE A 68 12.60 2.82 8.04
N PRO A 69 12.84 1.69 8.71
CA PRO A 69 14.06 0.95 8.47
C PRO A 69 14.00 0.47 7.01
N GLU A 70 14.95 0.93 6.20
CA GLU A 70 15.07 0.63 4.76
C GLU A 70 15.11 -0.89 4.47
N THR A 71 15.38 -1.70 5.49
CA THR A 71 15.34 -3.16 5.43
C THR A 71 13.93 -3.72 5.20
N ARG A 72 12.85 -3.04 5.59
CA ARG A 72 11.47 -3.51 5.34
C ARG A 72 11.01 -3.28 3.89
N THR A 73 11.66 -2.40 3.14
CA THR A 73 11.31 -2.14 1.74
C THR A 73 11.87 -3.17 0.77
N GLU A 74 13.02 -3.78 1.07
CA GLU A 74 13.64 -4.81 0.21
C GLU A 74 12.90 -6.15 0.29
N GLU A 75 12.55 -6.60 1.50
CA GLU A 75 11.77 -7.84 1.71
C GLU A 75 10.36 -7.77 1.09
N LEU A 76 9.75 -6.58 1.06
CA LEU A 76 8.47 -6.35 0.38
C LEU A 76 8.62 -6.31 -1.14
N GLY A 77 9.77 -5.87 -1.66
CA GLY A 77 10.06 -5.87 -3.09
C GLY A 77 10.23 -7.28 -3.65
N GLU A 78 11.06 -8.10 -3.01
CA GLU A 78 11.34 -9.48 -3.45
C GLU A 78 10.10 -10.38 -3.38
N ALA A 79 9.30 -10.27 -2.30
CA ALA A 79 8.06 -11.02 -2.17
C ALA A 79 7.03 -10.62 -3.23
N ASN A 80 6.99 -9.33 -3.60
CA ASN A 80 6.08 -8.81 -4.62
C ASN A 80 6.51 -9.23 -6.04
N GLU A 81 7.81 -9.25 -6.32
CA GLU A 81 8.37 -9.73 -7.59
C GLU A 81 8.07 -11.21 -7.83
N ALA A 82 8.29 -12.06 -6.82
CA ALA A 82 7.99 -13.50 -6.90
C ALA A 82 6.49 -13.77 -7.14
N LEU A 83 5.61 -12.97 -6.52
CA LEU A 83 4.17 -13.06 -6.75
C LEU A 83 3.80 -12.66 -8.18
N PHE A 84 4.31 -11.54 -8.69
CA PHE A 84 4.06 -11.12 -10.07
C PHE A 84 4.57 -12.12 -11.09
N GLN A 85 5.76 -12.68 -10.87
CA GLN A 85 6.29 -13.76 -11.69
C GLN A 85 5.31 -14.95 -11.73
N SER A 86 4.91 -15.48 -10.57
CA SER A 86 4.01 -16.64 -10.51
C SER A 86 2.65 -16.39 -11.18
N LEU A 87 2.09 -15.18 -11.00
CA LEU A 87 0.82 -14.80 -11.60
C LEU A 87 0.91 -14.76 -13.13
N ILE A 88 1.98 -14.16 -13.68
CA ILE A 88 2.15 -14.06 -15.12
C ILE A 88 2.42 -15.43 -15.73
N GLU A 89 3.18 -16.30 -15.06
CA GLU A 89 3.39 -17.68 -15.49
C GLU A 89 2.07 -18.46 -15.53
N GLU A 90 1.25 -18.36 -14.48
CA GLU A 90 -0.05 -19.03 -14.37
C GLU A 90 -1.06 -18.51 -15.40
N GLU A 91 -1.24 -17.19 -15.51
CA GLU A 91 -2.20 -16.59 -16.45
C GLU A 91 -1.79 -16.87 -17.90
N SER A 92 -0.51 -16.75 -18.23
CA SER A 92 -0.01 -17.04 -19.58
C SER A 92 -0.13 -18.53 -19.91
N GLY A 93 0.16 -19.42 -18.95
CA GLY A 93 0.01 -20.86 -19.13
C GLY A 93 -1.45 -21.27 -19.34
N THR A 94 -2.34 -20.75 -18.50
CA THR A 94 -3.80 -20.95 -18.60
C THR A 94 -4.31 -20.47 -19.94
N TYR A 95 -3.94 -19.25 -20.34
CA TYR A 95 -4.33 -18.68 -21.63
C TYR A 95 -3.95 -19.60 -22.79
N ILE A 96 -2.69 -20.02 -22.88
CA ILE A 96 -2.22 -20.91 -23.95
C ILE A 96 -2.94 -22.26 -23.92
N SER A 97 -3.22 -22.82 -22.73
CA SER A 97 -3.95 -24.07 -22.60
C SER A 97 -5.39 -23.95 -23.09
N GLU A 98 -6.05 -22.81 -22.85
CA GLU A 98 -7.39 -22.51 -23.36
C GLU A 98 -7.36 -22.34 -24.89
N GLN A 99 -6.33 -21.67 -25.42
CA GLN A 99 -6.13 -21.55 -26.86
C GLN A 99 -5.92 -22.91 -27.54
N ALA A 100 -5.25 -23.85 -26.87
CA ALA A 100 -5.12 -25.23 -27.36
C ALA A 100 -6.46 -25.98 -27.28
N ALA A 101 -7.22 -25.81 -26.19
CA ALA A 101 -8.53 -26.43 -26.01
C ALA A 101 -9.55 -25.94 -27.04
N GLU A 102 -9.54 -24.65 -27.40
CA GLU A 102 -10.34 -24.08 -28.50
C GLU A 102 -10.02 -24.73 -29.85
N LEU A 103 -8.77 -25.16 -30.05
CA LEU A 103 -8.32 -25.88 -31.24
C LEU A 103 -8.57 -27.39 -31.15
N GLY A 104 -9.14 -27.88 -30.04
CA GLY A 104 -9.48 -29.28 -29.82
C GLY A 104 -8.34 -30.15 -29.27
N ALA A 105 -7.27 -29.54 -28.77
CA ALA A 105 -6.14 -30.24 -28.17
C ALA A 105 -6.07 -30.02 -26.65
N ALA A 106 -5.79 -31.08 -25.90
CA ALA A 106 -5.49 -30.97 -24.48
C ALA A 106 -3.96 -30.95 -24.29
N CYS A 107 -3.46 -29.99 -23.52
CA CYS A 107 -2.04 -29.89 -23.21
C CYS A 107 -1.79 -29.26 -21.85
N THR A 108 -0.69 -29.64 -21.23
CA THR A 108 -0.11 -28.96 -20.07
C THR A 108 0.87 -27.90 -20.55
N VAL A 109 0.72 -26.68 -20.04
CA VAL A 109 1.57 -25.55 -20.43
C VAL A 109 2.35 -25.05 -19.22
N MET A 110 3.65 -24.86 -19.39
CA MET A 110 4.54 -24.22 -18.42
C MET A 110 5.20 -23.01 -19.08
N VAL A 111 5.02 -21.84 -18.48
CA VAL A 111 5.61 -20.59 -18.96
C VAL A 111 6.74 -20.19 -18.01
N GLU A 112 7.86 -19.77 -18.58
CA GLU A 112 8.96 -19.17 -17.84
C GLU A 112 8.90 -17.65 -18.05
N THR A 113 9.03 -16.88 -16.98
CA THR A 113 9.11 -15.42 -17.07
C THR A 113 10.55 -14.90 -16.94
N ARG A 114 10.75 -13.68 -17.45
CA ARG A 114 12.00 -12.93 -17.30
C ARG A 114 11.69 -11.47 -17.05
N VAL A 115 12.42 -10.88 -16.11
CA VAL A 115 12.35 -9.43 -15.85
C VAL A 115 13.07 -8.68 -16.97
N GLN A 116 12.40 -7.69 -17.55
CA GLN A 116 12.96 -6.78 -18.55
C GLN A 116 13.55 -5.52 -17.91
N ASP A 117 14.14 -4.65 -18.73
CA ASP A 117 14.78 -3.40 -18.29
C ASP A 117 13.81 -2.44 -17.57
N ASP A 118 12.50 -2.63 -17.75
CA ASP A 118 11.43 -1.88 -17.08
C ASP A 118 11.10 -2.39 -15.67
N GLY A 119 11.73 -3.48 -15.24
CA GLY A 119 11.53 -4.10 -13.93
C GLY A 119 10.27 -4.97 -13.82
N TYR A 120 9.54 -5.20 -14.91
CA TYR A 120 8.37 -6.07 -14.91
C TYR A 120 8.68 -7.47 -15.46
N PRO A 121 8.24 -8.55 -14.80
CA PRO A 121 8.33 -9.88 -15.37
C PRO A 121 7.43 -9.98 -16.60
N VAL A 122 7.94 -10.58 -17.67
CA VAL A 122 7.16 -10.90 -18.88
C VAL A 122 7.33 -12.36 -19.25
N PRO A 123 6.38 -12.95 -20.00
CA PRO A 123 6.54 -14.29 -20.56
C PRO A 123 7.77 -14.34 -21.48
N TRP A 124 8.67 -15.29 -21.24
CA TRP A 124 9.95 -15.39 -21.95
C TRP A 124 10.04 -16.65 -22.80
N ALA A 125 9.63 -17.79 -22.26
CA ALA A 125 9.65 -19.08 -22.92
C ALA A 125 8.44 -19.90 -22.50
N VAL A 126 8.08 -20.89 -23.33
CA VAL A 126 6.97 -21.79 -23.04
C VAL A 126 7.32 -23.23 -23.40
N THR A 127 6.92 -24.14 -22.52
CA THR A 127 6.93 -25.58 -22.78
C THR A 127 5.50 -26.09 -22.79
N ILE A 128 5.10 -26.71 -23.90
CA ILE A 128 3.77 -27.28 -24.11
C ILE A 128 3.93 -28.79 -24.22
N THR A 129 3.27 -29.52 -23.32
CA THR A 129 3.31 -30.97 -23.26
C THR A 129 1.93 -31.54 -23.55
N GLY A 130 1.78 -32.35 -24.59
CA GLY A 130 0.51 -32.93 -24.99
C GLY A 130 0.56 -33.51 -26.40
N ASP A 131 -0.48 -34.27 -26.76
CA ASP A 131 -0.66 -34.78 -28.11
C ASP A 131 -1.34 -33.72 -28.99
N LEU A 132 -0.53 -32.86 -29.61
CA LEU A 132 -0.98 -31.82 -30.54
C LEU A 132 -0.69 -32.23 -31.98
N ASP A 133 -1.71 -32.18 -32.83
CA ASP A 133 -1.51 -32.32 -34.26
C ASP A 133 -0.68 -31.16 -34.83
N GLU A 134 -0.03 -31.40 -35.96
CA GLU A 134 0.89 -30.41 -36.55
C GLU A 134 0.17 -29.10 -36.95
N ALA A 135 -1.10 -29.19 -37.32
CA ALA A 135 -1.91 -28.03 -37.67
C ALA A 135 -2.25 -27.16 -36.45
N THR A 136 -2.61 -27.76 -35.31
CA THR A 136 -2.84 -27.05 -34.05
C THR A 136 -1.54 -26.46 -33.53
N ARG A 137 -0.43 -27.23 -33.56
CA ARG A 137 0.88 -26.73 -33.18
C ARG A 137 1.23 -25.45 -33.93
N GLN A 138 1.16 -25.44 -35.26
CA GLN A 138 1.48 -24.24 -36.06
C GLN A 138 0.55 -23.05 -35.82
N ARG A 139 -0.73 -23.30 -35.50
CA ARG A 139 -1.66 -22.22 -35.14
C ARG A 139 -1.32 -21.64 -33.78
N LEU A 140 -1.06 -22.49 -32.81
CA LEU A 140 -0.70 -22.10 -31.45
C LEU A 140 0.64 -21.35 -31.44
N THR A 141 1.64 -21.83 -32.18
CA THR A 141 2.95 -21.17 -32.30
C THR A 141 2.84 -19.72 -32.78
N ARG A 142 2.04 -19.49 -33.83
CA ARG A 142 1.81 -18.15 -34.37
C ARG A 142 1.05 -17.24 -33.43
N ARG A 143 0.07 -17.77 -32.68
CA ARG A 143 -0.66 -16.98 -31.68
C ARG A 143 0.24 -16.58 -30.52
N ILE A 144 1.04 -17.52 -30.00
CA ILE A 144 1.99 -17.27 -28.93
C ILE A 144 3.00 -16.18 -29.34
N GLU A 145 3.54 -16.25 -30.56
CA GLU A 145 4.47 -15.23 -31.06
C GLU A 145 3.80 -13.86 -31.21
N ALA A 146 2.58 -13.81 -31.77
CA ALA A 146 1.88 -12.55 -32.03
C ALA A 146 1.31 -11.88 -30.77
N GLU A 147 0.83 -12.66 -29.81
CA GLU A 147 0.06 -12.18 -28.66
C GLU A 147 0.90 -12.10 -27.38
N LEU A 148 1.85 -13.03 -27.19
CA LEU A 148 2.70 -13.09 -26.00
C LEU A 148 4.15 -12.69 -26.28
N ALA A 149 4.48 -12.35 -27.52
CA ALA A 149 5.83 -11.98 -27.96
C ALA A 149 6.92 -13.04 -27.62
N ILE A 150 6.52 -14.31 -27.46
CA ILE A 150 7.45 -15.43 -27.26
C ILE A 150 7.82 -15.99 -28.64
N PRO A 151 9.08 -15.84 -29.09
CA PRO A 151 9.48 -16.25 -30.42
C PRO A 151 9.59 -17.78 -30.51
N VAL A 152 9.49 -18.33 -31.73
CA VAL A 152 9.42 -19.79 -31.98
C VAL A 152 10.59 -20.55 -31.38
N GLU A 153 11.78 -19.95 -31.33
CA GLU A 153 12.98 -20.56 -30.76
C GLU A 153 12.87 -20.83 -29.26
N ARG A 154 11.91 -20.21 -28.58
CA ARG A 154 11.63 -20.36 -27.14
C ARG A 154 10.31 -21.07 -26.86
N GLN A 155 9.74 -21.70 -27.87
CA GLN A 155 8.53 -22.52 -27.75
C GLN A 155 8.90 -24.00 -27.92
N THR A 156 8.83 -24.75 -26.84
CA THR A 156 9.17 -26.19 -26.83
C THR A 156 7.90 -27.03 -26.79
N TYR A 157 7.77 -27.97 -27.72
CA TYR A 157 6.68 -28.94 -27.75
C TYR A 157 7.18 -30.33 -27.36
N ARG A 158 6.52 -30.96 -26.38
CA ARG A 158 6.79 -32.33 -25.94
C ARG A 158 5.52 -33.16 -26.05
N THR A 159 5.66 -34.43 -26.38
CA THR A 159 4.56 -35.40 -26.29
C THR A 159 4.52 -35.94 -24.87
N GLU A 160 3.33 -36.27 -24.33
CA GLU A 160 3.24 -37.03 -23.08
C GLU A 160 3.83 -38.42 -23.32
N GLU A 161 5.09 -38.63 -22.94
CA GLU A 161 5.66 -39.97 -22.82
C GLU A 161 5.04 -40.63 -21.58
N GLY A 162 4.04 -41.48 -21.82
CA GLY A 162 3.37 -42.24 -20.77
C GLY A 162 4.39 -43.00 -19.91
N THR A 163 4.35 -42.78 -18.60
CA THR A 163 5.00 -43.63 -17.59
C THR A 163 4.12 -44.82 -17.27
#